data_AF-T1BBB6-F1
#
_entry.id   AF-T1BBB6-F1
#
_cell.length_a   1.000
_cell.length_b   1.000
_cell.length_c   1.000
_cell.angle_alpha   90.00
_cell.angle_beta   90.00
_cell.angle_gamma   90.00
#
_symmetry.space_group_name_H-M   'P 1'
#
loop_
_entity.id
_entity.type
_entity.pdbx_description
1 polymer ?
#
loop_
_entity_poly.entity_id
_entity_poly.type
_entity_poly.pdbx_seq_one_letter_code
_entity_poly.pdbx_strand_id
1 'polypeptide(L)' 'MEQRLGYTFQDAALLRQALTHRSHSNLHNERLEFLGDAVLNLVAAQVLYERHPHWDEGELS' A
#
# COMPACT_ATOMS: atom_id res chain seq x y z
N MET A 1 10.63 -3.86 13.02
CA MET A 1 9.49 -3.51 12.14
C MET A 1 9.27 -4.58 11.08
N GLU A 2 10.29 -4.93 10.30
CA GLU A 2 10.26 -6.02 9.31
C GLU A 2 9.77 -7.36 9.88
N GLN A 3 10.22 -7.73 11.09
CA GLN A 3 9.73 -8.92 11.79
C GLN A 3 8.22 -8.91 12.08
N ARG A 4 7.63 -7.72 12.33
CA ARG A 4 6.18 -7.57 12.53
C ARG A 4 5.41 -7.61 11.22
N LEU A 5 6.04 -7.18 10.13
CA LEU A 5 5.50 -7.25 8.77
C LEU A 5 5.65 -8.64 8.15
N GLY A 6 6.51 -9.51 8.72
CA GLY A 6 6.85 -10.80 8.11
C GLY A 6 7.58 -10.67 6.78
N TYR A 7 8.14 -9.49 6.49
CA TYR A 7 8.76 -9.16 5.21
C TYR A 7 10.10 -8.45 5.44
N THR A 8 11.14 -8.98 4.79
CA THR A 8 12.48 -8.37 4.75
C THR A 8 12.63 -7.58 3.46
N PHE A 9 12.90 -6.29 3.58
CA PHE A 9 13.12 -5.43 2.42
C PHE A 9 14.45 -5.80 1.75
N GLN A 10 14.43 -5.97 0.44
CA GLN A 10 15.65 -6.18 -0.35
C GLN A 10 16.55 -4.92 -0.33
N ASP A 11 15.93 -3.74 -0.17
CA ASP A 11 16.61 -2.47 0.01
C ASP A 11 16.10 -1.76 1.28
N ALA A 12 16.96 -1.67 2.29
CA ALA A 12 16.66 -0.99 3.55
C ALA A 12 16.48 0.54 3.38
N ALA A 13 16.92 1.14 2.27
CA ALA A 13 16.64 2.54 1.96
C ALA A 13 15.15 2.77 1.66
N LEU A 14 14.47 1.81 1.01
CA LEU A 14 13.03 1.90 0.74
C LEU A 14 12.23 1.93 2.04
N LEU A 15 12.55 1.07 3.00
CA LEU A 15 11.90 1.07 4.32
C LEU A 15 12.12 2.42 5.04
N ARG A 16 13.35 2.94 5.02
CA ARG A 16 13.65 4.25 5.62
C ARG A 16 12.86 5.37 4.96
N GLN A 17 12.79 5.39 3.62
CA GLN A 17 12.03 6.39 2.88
C GLN A 17 10.54 6.30 3.19
N ALA A 18 9.96 5.09 3.23
CA ALA A 18 8.55 4.87 3.56
C ALA A 18 8.16 5.39 4.94
N LEU A 19 9.12 5.42 5.88
CA LEU A 19 8.93 5.93 7.24
C LEU A 19 9.30 7.40 7.42
N THR A 20 9.76 8.07 6.36
CA THR A 20 10.20 9.45 6.42
C THR A 20 9.08 10.39 5.99
N HIS A 21 8.62 11.24 6.91
CA HIS A 21 7.64 12.26 6.62
C HIS A 21 8.26 13.43 5.85
N ARG A 22 7.47 14.09 4.99
CA ARG A 22 7.88 15.22 4.13
C ARG A 22 8.52 16.39 4.87
N SER A 23 8.18 16.61 6.15
CA SER A 23 8.77 17.68 6.94
C SER A 23 10.20 17.38 7.41
N HIS A 24 10.65 16.14 7.27
CA HIS A 24 11.91 15.67 7.83
C HIS A 24 13.01 15.50 6.77
N SER A 25 12.65 15.27 5.51
CA SER A 25 13.60 15.08 4.41
C SER A 25 12.93 15.33 3.08
N ASN A 26 13.70 15.73 2.07
CA ASN A 26 13.26 15.78 0.66
C ASN A 26 13.06 14.37 0.06
N LEU A 27 13.70 13.35 0.64
CA LEU A 27 13.46 11.95 0.29
C LEU A 27 12.47 11.37 1.31
N HIS A 28 11.18 11.49 0.99
CA HIS A 28 10.07 11.13 1.88
C HIS A 28 9.08 10.15 1.21
N ASN A 29 8.06 9.78 1.97
CA ASN A 29 7.13 8.71 1.63
C ASN A 29 6.01 9.08 0.63
N GLU A 30 5.65 10.35 0.42
CA GLU A 30 4.49 10.72 -0.44
C GLU A 30 4.39 9.99 -1.79
N ARG A 31 5.51 9.78 -2.49
CA ARG A 31 5.51 9.02 -3.76
C ARG A 31 5.22 7.53 -3.56
N LEU A 32 5.74 6.95 -2.48
CA LEU A 32 5.48 5.56 -2.11
C LEU A 32 4.05 5.39 -1.58
N GLU A 33 3.53 6.39 -0.87
CA GLU A 33 2.15 6.45 -0.40
C GLU A 33 1.18 6.48 -1.58
N PHE A 34 1.38 7.37 -2.55
CA PHE A 34 0.57 7.43 -3.77
C PHE A 34 0.52 6.08 -4.52
N LEU A 35 1.68 5.41 -4.66
CA LEU A 35 1.74 4.08 -5.28
C LEU A 35 1.07 3.01 -4.39
N GLY A 36 1.31 3.06 -3.08
CA GLY A 36 0.77 2.14 -2.10
C GLY A 36 -0.75 2.16 -2.05
N ASP A 37 -1.35 3.35 -2.10
CA ASP A 37 -2.81 3.53 -2.15
C ASP A 37 -3.42 2.85 -3.36
N ALA A 38 -2.84 3.05 -4.56
CA ALA A 38 -3.34 2.41 -5.77
C ALA A 38 -3.23 0.87 -5.70
N VAL A 39 -2.13 0.35 -5.16
CA VAL A 39 -1.94 -1.10 -4.99
C VAL A 39 -2.91 -1.68 -3.95
N LEU A 40 -3.08 -1.01 -2.81
CA LEU A 40 -4.02 -1.44 -1.78
C LEU A 40 -5.46 -1.43 -2.29
N ASN A 41 -5.86 -0.39 -3.02
CA ASN A 41 -7.18 -0.31 -3.63
C ASN A 41 -7.41 -1.44 -4.64
N LEU A 42 -6.42 -1.75 -5.48
CA LEU A 42 -6.52 -2.87 -6.41
C LEU A 42 -6.72 -4.21 -5.69
N VAL A 43 -5.90 -4.49 -4.68
CA VAL A 43 -5.98 -5.74 -3.91
C VAL A 43 -7.31 -5.83 -3.16
N ALA A 44 -7.76 -4.73 -2.55
CA ALA A 44 -9.05 -4.68 -1.86
C ALA A 44 -10.21 -4.91 -2.83
N ALA A 45 -10.21 -4.23 -3.99
CA ALA A 45 -11.23 -4.41 -5.02
C ALA A 45 -11.27 -5.85 -5.54
N GLN A 46 -10.10 -6.45 -5.77
CA GLN A 46 -10.00 -7.86 -6.18
C GLN A 46 -10.61 -8.80 -5.12
N VAL A 47 -10.27 -8.58 -3.83
CA VAL A 47 -10.82 -9.39 -2.73
C VAL A 47 -12.34 -9.25 -2.64
N LEU A 48 -12.89 -8.04 -2.81
CA LEU A 48 -14.33 -7.80 -2.81
C LEU A 48 -15.00 -8.49 -4.00
N TYR A 49 -14.43 -8.33 -5.20
CA TYR A 49 -14.91 -8.96 -6.42
C TYR A 49 -14.97 -10.49 -6.32
N GLU A 50 -13.91 -11.12 -5.79
CA GLU A 50 -13.85 -12.58 -5.64
C GLU A 50 -14.79 -13.10 -4.54
N ARG A 51 -15.01 -12.35 -3.46
CA ARG A 51 -15.87 -12.78 -2.34
C ARG A 51 -17.35 -12.53 -2.58
N HIS A 52 -17.69 -11.57 -3.45
CA HIS A 52 -19.06 -11.17 -3.73
C HIS A 52 -19.37 -11.24 -5.23
N PRO A 53 -19.40 -12.46 -5.82
CA PRO A 53 -19.57 -12.66 -7.26
C PRO A 53 -20.95 -12.24 -7.81
N HIS A 54 -21.87 -11.84 -6.93
CA HIS A 54 -23.23 -11.40 -7.29
C HIS A 54 -23.44 -9.90 -7.07
N TRP A 55 -22.44 -9.18 -6.58
CA TRP A 55 -22.53 -7.74 -6.40
C TRP A 55 -22.34 -7.04 -7.74
N ASP A 56 -23.22 -6.09 -8.01
CA ASP A 56 -23.10 -5.21 -9.17
C ASP A 56 -22.06 -4.10 -8.88
N GLU A 57 -21.65 -3.38 -9.91
CA GLU A 57 -20.63 -2.31 -9.81
C GLU A 57 -20.90 -1.30 -8.68
N GLY A 58 -22.17 -0.94 -8.47
CA GLY A 58 -22.57 0.00 -7.41
C GLY A 58 -22.43 -0.51 -5.98
N GLU A 59 -22.37 -1.83 -5.78
CA GLU A 59 -22.13 -2.44 -4.47
C GLU A 59 -20.63 -2.66 -4.19
N LEU A 60 -19.78 -2.60 -5.23
CA LEU A 60 -18.32 -2.76 -5.16
C LEU A 60 -17.55 -1.42 -5.07
N SER A 61 -18.23 -0.27 -5.21
CA SER A 61 -17.66 1.08 -5.20
C SER A 61 -17.76 1.79 -3.85
#